data_AF-A0A6N6ZEM0-F1
#
_entry.id   AF-A0A6N6ZEM0-F1
#
_cell.length_a   1.000
_cell.length_b   1.000
_cell.length_c   1.000
_cell.angle_alpha   90.00
_cell.angle_beta   90.00
_cell.angle_gamma   90.00
#
_symmetry.space_group_name_H-M   'P 1'
#
loop_
_entity.id
_entity.type
_entity.pdbx_description
1 polymer ?
#
loop_
_entity_poly.entity_id
_entity_poly.type
_entity_poly.pdbx_seq_one_letter_code
_entity_poly.pdbx_strand_id
1 'polypeptide(L)'
;MKTLSLLLFLALPLLLVACAAPEVGSSNEAADEKESDRDIYTKGRAFPDMSARRPELRPEAVPARVRYVLVDDATVNAVADQLDAAIQARDTAIFGDTLFVLPGAWDVLKVNGARKVPDVTPISAFDLNSPDAARRGAFASKTEAIAALAEAFFNAATSEGGYTIRALRSGEMAEWWPFIPFDIEEPLYVVETEGGRYRLIVSCNREGEIGTLDELKALPVTY
;
A
#
# COMPACT_ATOMS: atom_id res chain seq x y z
N MET A 1 -2.97 -29.11 -71.80
CA MET A 1 -1.51 -29.33 -71.85
C MET A 1 -0.95 -29.30 -70.45
N LYS A 2 -0.36 -30.44 -70.01
CA LYS A 2 0.78 -30.65 -69.06
C LYS A 2 0.79 -29.81 -67.75
N THR A 3 0.92 -30.31 -66.52
CA THR A 3 1.39 -31.59 -65.91
C THR A 3 1.11 -31.43 -64.40
N LEU A 4 0.39 -32.34 -63.73
CA LEU A 4 0.87 -33.48 -62.93
C LEU A 4 1.70 -33.14 -61.66
N SER A 5 1.14 -33.57 -60.52
CA SER A 5 1.77 -34.12 -59.30
C SER A 5 2.86 -33.33 -58.55
N LEU A 6 2.63 -33.09 -57.24
CA LEU A 6 3.23 -33.94 -56.20
C LEU A 6 2.60 -33.65 -54.82
N LEU A 7 1.95 -34.66 -54.25
CA LEU A 7 1.71 -34.78 -52.81
C LEU A 7 3.06 -34.97 -52.12
N LEU A 8 3.35 -34.16 -51.10
CA LEU A 8 4.39 -34.46 -50.13
C LEU A 8 3.77 -34.54 -48.73
N PHE A 9 3.52 -35.77 -48.31
CA PHE A 9 3.25 -36.15 -46.93
C PHE A 9 4.52 -35.87 -46.10
N LEU A 10 4.47 -34.86 -45.22
CA LEU A 10 5.45 -34.70 -44.16
C LEU A 10 4.91 -35.39 -42.91
N ALA A 11 5.42 -36.60 -42.68
CA ALA A 11 5.29 -37.32 -41.42
C ALA A 11 6.01 -36.54 -40.32
N LEU A 12 5.26 -36.05 -39.34
CA LEU A 12 5.78 -35.40 -38.15
C LEU A 12 6.09 -36.49 -37.10
N PRO A 13 7.33 -36.65 -36.63
CA PRO A 13 7.61 -37.56 -35.52
C PRO A 13 7.05 -36.97 -34.22
N LEU A 14 6.14 -37.70 -33.57
CA LEU A 14 5.75 -37.50 -32.18
C LEU A 14 7.02 -37.61 -31.31
N LEU A 15 7.55 -36.47 -30.87
CA LEU A 15 8.48 -36.40 -29.75
C LEU A 15 7.65 -36.42 -28.46
N LEU A 16 7.46 -37.62 -27.92
CA LEU A 16 7.09 -37.83 -26.52
C LEU A 16 8.28 -37.40 -25.65
N VAL A 17 8.28 -36.14 -25.23
CA VAL A 17 9.11 -35.69 -24.11
C VAL A 17 8.42 -36.20 -22.85
N ALA A 18 8.95 -37.29 -22.28
CA ALA A 18 8.64 -37.70 -20.93
C ALA A 18 9.24 -36.65 -19.97
N CYS A 19 8.45 -35.65 -19.60
CA CYS A 19 8.74 -34.85 -18.42
C CYS A 19 8.60 -35.78 -17.20
N ALA A 20 9.74 -36.24 -16.69
CA ALA A 20 9.82 -36.76 -15.34
C ALA A 20 9.25 -35.70 -14.40
N ALA A 21 8.14 -36.01 -13.73
CA ALA A 21 7.64 -35.21 -12.64
C ALA A 21 8.72 -35.19 -11.56
N PRO A 22 9.22 -34.02 -11.12
CA PRO A 22 10.05 -33.98 -9.93
C PRO A 22 9.22 -34.49 -8.75
N GLU A 23 9.78 -35.42 -8.00
CA GLU A 23 9.23 -35.84 -6.72
C GLU A 23 8.98 -34.60 -5.88
N VAL A 24 7.72 -34.33 -5.58
CA VAL A 24 7.31 -33.31 -4.61
C VAL A 24 7.76 -33.85 -3.26
N GLY A 25 9.01 -33.55 -2.92
CA GLY A 25 9.50 -33.61 -1.55
C GLY A 25 8.66 -32.65 -0.73
N SER A 26 7.63 -33.19 -0.09
CA SER A 26 6.87 -32.54 0.97
C SER A 26 7.77 -32.40 2.19
N SER A 27 8.77 -31.52 2.11
CA SER A 27 9.35 -30.89 3.27
C SER A 27 8.39 -29.78 3.73
N ASN A 28 7.28 -30.19 4.35
CA ASN A 28 6.60 -29.34 5.32
C ASN A 28 7.48 -29.28 6.57
N GLU A 29 8.70 -28.74 6.44
CA GLU A 29 9.25 -27.97 7.54
C GLU A 29 8.42 -26.70 7.54
N ALA A 30 7.34 -26.74 8.31
CA ALA A 30 6.76 -25.53 8.84
C ALA A 30 7.93 -24.75 9.43
N ALA A 31 8.34 -23.70 8.72
CA ALA A 31 9.12 -22.65 9.32
C ALA A 31 8.25 -22.17 10.48
N ASP A 32 8.58 -22.67 11.66
CA ASP A 32 8.25 -22.08 12.95
C ASP A 32 9.01 -20.75 12.96
N GLU A 33 8.62 -19.83 12.07
CA GLU A 33 8.93 -18.43 12.17
C GLU A 33 8.32 -18.05 13.50
N LYS A 34 9.19 -18.03 14.52
CA LYS A 34 8.92 -17.42 15.81
C LYS A 34 8.14 -16.15 15.50
N GLU A 35 6.85 -16.17 15.86
CA GLU A 35 5.98 -15.01 15.85
C GLU A 35 6.79 -13.90 16.49
N SER A 36 7.24 -12.98 15.63
CA SER A 36 8.42 -12.16 15.86
C SER A 36 8.21 -11.28 17.09
N ASP A 37 9.30 -10.87 17.73
CA ASP A 37 9.38 -9.93 18.86
C ASP A 37 8.84 -8.52 18.51
N ARG A 38 7.79 -8.41 17.69
CA ARG A 38 7.09 -7.17 17.39
C ARG A 38 6.29 -6.78 18.61
N ASP A 39 6.62 -5.62 19.16
CA ASP A 39 5.84 -5.02 20.24
C ASP A 39 4.49 -4.52 19.70
N ILE A 40 3.46 -5.34 19.86
CA ILE A 40 2.09 -5.00 19.44
C ILE A 40 1.37 -4.24 20.57
N TYR A 41 0.95 -3.02 20.26
CA TYR A 41 0.19 -2.15 21.14
C TYR A 41 -1.31 -2.27 20.84
N THR A 42 -2.09 -2.33 21.92
CA THR A 42 -3.55 -2.43 21.89
C THR A 42 -4.14 -1.50 22.94
N LYS A 43 -5.46 -1.32 22.93
CA LYS A 43 -6.17 -0.42 23.85
C LYS A 43 -5.74 -0.63 25.32
N GLY A 44 -5.34 0.47 25.96
CA GLY A 44 -4.97 0.50 27.38
C GLY A 44 -3.50 0.19 27.66
N ARG A 45 -2.72 -0.28 26.68
CA ARG A 45 -1.25 -0.36 26.79
C ARG A 45 -0.68 1.04 26.57
N ALA A 46 0.11 1.53 27.54
CA ALA A 46 0.85 2.77 27.37
C ALA A 46 1.97 2.58 26.33
N PHE A 47 2.17 3.60 25.49
CA PHE A 47 3.35 3.67 24.64
C PHE A 47 4.62 3.87 25.48
N PRO A 48 5.79 3.47 24.96
CA PRO A 48 7.08 3.83 25.56
C PRO A 48 7.26 5.35 25.57
N ASP A 49 8.33 5.83 26.21
CA ASP A 49 8.69 7.25 26.11
C ASP A 49 8.99 7.61 24.65
N MET A 50 8.21 8.54 24.09
CA MET A 50 8.35 9.07 22.73
C MET A 50 8.82 10.53 22.75
N SER A 51 9.53 10.94 23.80
CA SER A 51 10.01 12.31 23.97
C SER A 51 10.97 12.76 22.87
N ALA A 52 11.70 11.83 22.24
CA ALA A 52 12.58 12.08 21.10
C ALA A 52 11.82 12.24 19.77
N ARG A 53 10.58 11.73 19.68
CA ARG A 53 9.70 11.92 18.53
C ARG A 53 9.13 13.34 18.49
N ARG A 54 9.02 13.92 17.29
CA ARG A 54 8.30 15.19 17.09
C ARG A 54 6.86 15.09 17.60
N PRO A 55 6.32 16.12 18.29
CA PRO A 55 4.98 16.04 18.91
C PRO A 55 3.86 15.63 17.95
N GLU A 56 3.86 16.14 16.72
CA GLU A 56 2.89 15.85 15.67
C GLU A 56 2.99 14.44 15.09
N LEU A 57 4.11 13.75 15.29
CA LEU A 57 4.33 12.37 14.86
C LEU A 57 4.07 11.35 15.98
N ARG A 58 3.65 11.78 17.16
CA ARG A 58 3.30 10.88 18.26
C ARG A 58 1.89 10.34 18.05
N PRO A 59 1.71 9.00 17.95
CA PRO A 59 0.39 8.43 17.89
C PRO A 59 -0.40 8.73 19.16
N GLU A 60 -1.70 8.93 19.00
CA GLU A 60 -2.64 8.97 20.12
C GLU A 60 -2.96 7.55 20.62
N ALA A 61 -3.73 7.42 21.69
CA ALA A 61 -4.04 6.13 22.30
C ALA A 61 -4.65 5.13 21.31
N VAL A 62 -4.17 3.88 21.31
CA VAL A 62 -4.70 2.84 20.43
C VAL A 62 -6.18 2.55 20.77
N PRO A 63 -7.11 2.66 19.81
CA PRO A 63 -8.53 2.37 20.05
C PRO A 63 -8.79 0.87 20.20
N ALA A 64 -10.03 0.51 20.56
CA ALA A 64 -10.41 -0.90 20.72
C ALA A 64 -10.24 -1.67 19.40
N ARG A 65 -9.81 -2.93 19.49
CA ARG A 65 -9.64 -3.87 18.36
C ARG A 65 -8.53 -3.53 17.37
N VAL A 66 -7.91 -2.35 17.47
CA VAL A 66 -6.74 -1.98 16.68
C VAL A 66 -5.49 -2.61 17.29
N ARG A 67 -4.63 -3.11 16.40
CA ARG A 67 -3.29 -3.60 16.70
C ARG A 67 -2.31 -2.66 16.02
N TYR A 68 -1.41 -2.09 16.81
CA TYR A 68 -0.49 -1.04 16.36
C TYR A 68 0.95 -1.45 16.65
N VAL A 69 1.83 -1.32 15.67
CA VAL A 69 3.26 -1.69 15.77
C VAL A 69 4.10 -0.42 15.64
N LEU A 70 4.87 -0.12 16.70
CA LEU A 70 5.79 1.02 16.73
C LEU A 70 7.12 0.68 16.06
N VAL A 71 7.76 1.70 15.50
CA VAL A 71 9.20 1.71 15.22
C VAL A 71 9.89 2.76 16.08
N ASP A 72 11.22 2.78 16.09
CA ASP A 72 11.97 3.71 16.92
C ASP A 72 11.79 5.17 16.46
N ASP A 73 11.88 6.10 17.41
CA ASP A 73 11.66 7.53 17.18
C ASP A 73 12.59 8.14 16.12
N ALA A 74 13.82 7.63 15.99
CA ALA A 74 14.77 8.13 15.01
C ALA A 74 14.33 7.77 13.59
N THR A 75 13.88 6.53 13.38
CA THR A 75 13.30 6.06 12.11
C THR A 75 12.05 6.87 11.74
N VAL A 76 11.11 7.07 12.67
CA VAL A 76 9.89 7.87 12.40
C VAL A 76 10.23 9.31 12.02
N ASN A 77 11.14 9.96 12.75
CA ASN A 77 11.52 11.33 12.41
C ASN A 77 12.21 11.40 11.04
N ALA A 78 13.17 10.51 10.77
CA ALA A 78 13.94 10.50 9.53
C ALA A 78 13.07 10.25 8.30
N VAL A 79 12.16 9.27 8.36
CA VAL A 79 11.27 8.97 7.23
C VAL A 79 10.27 10.09 6.99
N ALA A 80 9.77 10.75 8.03
CA ALA A 80 8.90 11.92 7.84
C ALA A 80 9.63 13.10 7.17
N ASP A 81 10.92 13.32 7.47
CA ASP A 81 11.72 14.35 6.78
C ASP A 81 11.98 13.99 5.31
N GLN A 82 12.23 12.71 5.03
CA GLN A 82 12.37 12.21 3.65
C GLN A 82 11.06 12.37 2.86
N LEU A 83 9.92 12.03 3.48
CA LEU A 83 8.61 12.20 2.87
C LEU A 83 8.31 13.66 2.55
N ASP A 84 8.59 14.58 3.48
CA ASP A 84 8.44 16.02 3.25
C ASP A 84 9.31 16.49 2.08
N ALA A 85 10.60 16.14 2.08
CA ALA A 85 11.53 16.50 1.02
C ALA A 85 11.09 15.95 -0.34
N ALA A 86 10.61 14.71 -0.40
CA ALA A 86 10.14 14.10 -1.64
C ALA A 86 8.85 14.73 -2.15
N ILE A 87 7.91 15.12 -1.28
CA ILE A 87 6.71 15.85 -1.72
C ILE A 87 7.09 17.22 -2.29
N GLN A 88 7.98 17.96 -1.62
CA GLN A 88 8.45 19.27 -2.10
C GLN A 88 9.21 19.18 -3.43
N ALA A 89 10.08 18.18 -3.56
CA ALA A 89 10.86 17.93 -4.77
C ALA A 89 10.07 17.22 -5.88
N ARG A 90 8.87 16.70 -5.55
CA ARG A 90 8.10 15.76 -6.37
C ARG A 90 8.94 14.56 -6.81
N ASP A 91 9.73 14.02 -5.89
CA ASP A 91 10.66 12.92 -6.14
C ASP A 91 9.91 11.59 -6.18
N THR A 92 9.70 11.05 -7.38
CA THR A 92 9.03 9.75 -7.57
C THR A 92 9.86 8.57 -7.05
N ALA A 93 11.16 8.75 -6.78
CA ALA A 93 12.01 7.68 -6.25
C ALA A 93 11.66 7.30 -4.80
N ILE A 94 10.87 8.11 -4.09
CA ILE A 94 10.35 7.72 -2.77
C ILE A 94 9.34 6.59 -2.84
N PHE A 95 8.79 6.26 -4.01
CA PHE A 95 7.87 5.14 -4.15
C PHE A 95 8.67 3.85 -4.32
N GLY A 96 8.34 2.82 -3.53
CA GLY A 96 8.98 1.52 -3.67
C GLY A 96 8.63 0.83 -5.00
N ASP A 97 9.24 -0.34 -5.24
CA ASP A 97 9.02 -1.14 -6.46
C ASP A 97 7.56 -1.60 -6.65
N THR A 98 6.78 -1.59 -5.56
CA THR A 98 5.36 -1.91 -5.56
C THR A 98 4.58 -0.91 -4.74
N LEU A 99 3.39 -0.55 -5.22
CA LEU A 99 2.49 0.38 -4.56
C LEU A 99 1.08 -0.21 -4.44
N PHE A 100 0.60 -0.31 -3.21
CA PHE A 100 -0.79 -0.63 -2.90
C PHE A 100 -1.59 0.66 -2.72
N VAL A 101 -2.55 0.91 -3.60
CA VAL A 101 -3.49 2.02 -3.48
C VAL A 101 -4.83 1.47 -3.01
N LEU A 102 -5.12 1.68 -1.74
CA LEU A 102 -6.36 1.27 -1.10
C LEU A 102 -7.55 2.08 -1.64
N PRO A 103 -8.80 1.62 -1.45
CA PRO A 103 -9.93 2.19 -2.18
C PRO A 103 -10.17 3.69 -1.95
N GLY A 104 -9.91 4.21 -0.76
CA GLY A 104 -10.07 5.63 -0.48
C GLY A 104 -9.15 6.46 -1.37
N ALA A 105 -7.85 6.15 -1.35
CA ALA A 105 -6.89 6.82 -2.23
C ALA A 105 -7.20 6.56 -3.71
N TRP A 106 -7.60 5.35 -4.08
CA TRP A 106 -7.87 5.01 -5.47
C TRP A 106 -8.98 5.89 -6.06
N ASP A 107 -10.04 6.16 -5.29
CA ASP A 107 -11.12 7.04 -5.71
C ASP A 107 -10.66 8.49 -5.96
N VAL A 108 -9.68 8.97 -5.21
CA VAL A 108 -9.08 10.31 -5.40
C VAL A 108 -8.09 10.34 -6.56
N LEU A 109 -7.15 9.40 -6.57
CA LEU A 109 -6.00 9.42 -7.47
C LEU A 109 -6.38 9.08 -8.92
N LYS A 110 -7.41 8.25 -9.12
CA LYS A 110 -7.92 7.95 -10.47
C LYS A 110 -8.62 9.14 -11.12
N VAL A 111 -9.23 10.03 -10.32
CA VAL A 111 -10.08 11.15 -10.81
C VAL A 111 -9.26 12.38 -11.21
N ASN A 112 -8.11 12.62 -10.54
CA ASN A 112 -7.31 13.83 -10.73
C ASN A 112 -6.26 13.76 -11.87
N GLY A 113 -6.25 12.74 -12.72
CA GLY A 113 -5.34 12.73 -13.87
C GLY A 113 -5.31 11.48 -14.73
N ALA A 114 -5.81 10.34 -14.26
CA ALA A 114 -5.62 9.08 -14.94
C ALA A 114 -6.89 8.58 -15.62
N ARG A 115 -7.13 9.03 -16.85
CA ARG A 115 -8.12 8.40 -17.74
C ARG A 115 -7.73 6.96 -18.14
N LYS A 116 -6.62 6.43 -17.62
CA LYS A 116 -6.20 5.03 -17.44
C LYS A 116 -4.83 5.07 -16.74
N VAL A 117 -4.72 4.73 -15.46
CA VAL A 117 -3.40 4.32 -14.94
C VAL A 117 -3.10 3.02 -15.68
N PRO A 118 -2.07 2.96 -16.56
CA PRO A 118 -1.78 1.75 -17.29
C PRO A 118 -1.37 0.64 -16.32
N ASP A 119 -1.65 -0.60 -16.69
CA ASP A 119 -1.01 -1.79 -16.13
C ASP A 119 -1.06 -1.93 -14.60
N VAL A 120 -2.16 -1.49 -13.98
CA VAL A 120 -2.47 -1.79 -12.59
C VAL A 120 -3.30 -3.07 -12.48
N THR A 121 -3.06 -3.83 -11.42
CA THR A 121 -3.91 -4.97 -11.03
C THR A 121 -4.99 -4.47 -10.08
N PRO A 122 -6.29 -4.56 -10.41
CA PRO A 122 -7.35 -4.17 -9.48
C PRO A 122 -7.30 -5.04 -8.23
N ILE A 123 -7.42 -4.43 -7.06
CA ILE A 123 -7.63 -5.13 -5.79
C ILE A 123 -9.02 -4.81 -5.27
N SER A 124 -9.64 -5.73 -4.53
CA SER A 124 -10.91 -5.48 -3.86
C SER A 124 -10.70 -5.54 -2.35
N ALA A 125 -11.14 -4.49 -1.66
CA ALA A 125 -11.26 -4.51 -0.21
C ALA A 125 -12.74 -4.66 0.15
N PHE A 126 -13.00 -5.46 1.17
CA PHE A 126 -14.33 -5.68 1.71
C PHE A 126 -14.42 -4.94 3.04
N ASP A 127 -15.48 -4.17 3.22
CA ASP A 127 -15.82 -3.64 4.53
C ASP A 127 -16.26 -4.81 5.41
N LEU A 128 -15.55 -5.06 6.52
CA LEU A 128 -15.91 -6.10 7.47
C LEU A 128 -17.32 -5.90 8.07
N ASN A 129 -17.83 -4.67 8.07
CA ASN A 129 -19.18 -4.33 8.52
C ASN A 129 -20.21 -4.36 7.39
N SER A 130 -19.79 -4.39 6.12
CA SER A 130 -20.67 -4.39 4.95
C SER A 130 -20.05 -5.22 3.79
N PRO A 131 -20.01 -6.55 3.91
CA PRO A 131 -19.28 -7.43 2.98
C PRO A 131 -19.81 -7.39 1.52
N ASP A 132 -21.05 -6.95 1.30
CA ASP A 132 -21.63 -6.82 -0.04
C ASP A 132 -21.15 -5.54 -0.78
N ALA A 133 -20.48 -4.63 -0.08
CA ALA A 133 -19.98 -3.37 -0.63
C ALA A 133 -18.48 -3.46 -0.98
N ALA A 134 -18.12 -4.34 -1.92
CA ALA A 134 -16.74 -4.44 -2.40
C ALA A 134 -16.27 -3.10 -3.00
N ARG A 135 -15.15 -2.59 -2.48
CA ARG A 135 -14.52 -1.37 -2.99
C ARG A 135 -13.25 -1.70 -3.75
N ARG A 136 -12.94 -0.92 -4.79
CA ARG A 136 -11.80 -1.17 -5.67
C ARG A 136 -10.62 -0.31 -5.24
N GLY A 137 -9.47 -0.94 -5.05
CA GLY A 137 -8.17 -0.30 -5.05
C GLY A 137 -7.36 -0.71 -6.28
N ALA A 138 -6.06 -0.44 -6.26
CA ALA A 138 -5.12 -0.90 -7.27
C ALA A 138 -3.79 -1.34 -6.66
N PHE A 139 -3.17 -2.33 -7.29
CA PHE A 139 -1.78 -2.70 -7.07
C PHE A 139 -0.97 -2.33 -8.32
N ALA A 140 0.10 -1.56 -8.14
CA ALA A 140 1.00 -1.15 -9.20
C ALA A 140 2.41 -1.72 -8.94
N SER A 141 3.01 -2.32 -9.97
CA SER A 141 4.39 -2.84 -9.94
C SER A 141 5.19 -2.49 -11.20
N LYS A 142 4.61 -1.66 -12.07
CA LYS A 142 5.26 -1.14 -13.28
C LYS A 142 5.68 0.30 -13.02
N THR A 143 6.89 0.65 -13.43
CA THR A 143 7.47 1.99 -13.21
C THR A 143 6.56 3.10 -13.74
N GLU A 144 5.94 2.92 -14.90
CA GLU A 144 5.04 3.91 -15.50
C GLU A 144 3.74 4.07 -14.70
N ALA A 145 3.22 2.97 -14.15
CA ALA A 145 2.02 2.99 -13.31
C ALA A 145 2.30 3.69 -11.97
N ILE A 146 3.44 3.38 -11.35
CA ILE A 146 3.90 4.01 -10.10
C ILE A 146 4.15 5.49 -10.32
N ALA A 147 4.84 5.89 -11.39
CA ALA A 147 5.08 7.30 -11.71
C ALA A 147 3.76 8.07 -11.91
N ALA A 148 2.78 7.49 -12.61
CA ALA A 148 1.47 8.12 -12.79
C ALA A 148 0.71 8.30 -11.46
N LEU A 149 0.80 7.33 -10.56
CA LEU A 149 0.19 7.40 -9.23
C LEU A 149 0.93 8.39 -8.31
N ALA A 150 2.26 8.44 -8.39
CA ALA A 150 3.10 9.39 -7.67
C ALA A 150 2.75 10.84 -8.06
N GLU A 151 2.64 11.12 -9.35
CA GLU A 151 2.22 12.43 -9.84
C GLU A 151 0.81 12.82 -9.33
N ALA A 152 -0.12 11.87 -9.34
CA ALA A 152 -1.47 12.10 -8.80
C ALA A 152 -1.44 12.36 -7.28
N PHE A 153 -0.59 11.64 -6.54
CA PHE A 153 -0.38 11.84 -5.11
C PHE A 153 0.18 13.23 -4.83
N PHE A 154 1.26 13.63 -5.49
CA PHE A 154 1.86 14.96 -5.31
C PHE A 154 0.87 16.08 -5.64
N ASN A 155 0.08 15.93 -6.70
CA ASN A 155 -0.99 16.88 -7.04
C ASN A 155 -2.06 16.96 -5.95
N ALA A 156 -2.46 15.83 -5.36
CA ALA A 156 -3.42 15.83 -4.26
C ALA A 156 -2.83 16.50 -3.01
N ALA A 157 -1.63 16.08 -2.59
CA ALA A 157 -0.93 16.56 -1.40
C ALA A 157 -0.63 18.07 -1.43
N THR A 158 -0.44 18.66 -2.62
CA THR A 158 -0.11 20.09 -2.75
C THR A 158 -1.27 20.93 -3.29
N SER A 159 -2.47 20.35 -3.46
CA SER A 159 -3.60 21.00 -4.15
C SER A 159 -4.13 22.27 -3.48
N GLU A 160 -3.81 22.50 -2.20
CA GLU A 160 -4.31 23.63 -1.41
C GLU A 160 -3.20 24.57 -0.93
N GLY A 161 -2.04 24.57 -1.60
CA GLY A 161 -0.93 25.49 -1.31
C GLY A 161 0.01 25.05 -0.20
N GLY A 162 -0.34 24.00 0.54
CA GLY A 162 0.47 23.40 1.60
C GLY A 162 -0.13 22.11 2.15
N TYR A 163 0.64 21.45 3.01
CA TYR A 163 0.25 20.25 3.73
C TYR A 163 0.96 20.17 5.08
N THR A 164 0.49 19.25 5.93
CA THR A 164 1.16 18.84 7.16
C THR A 164 1.34 17.34 7.16
N ILE A 165 2.45 16.87 7.75
CA ILE A 165 2.72 15.45 8.01
C ILE A 165 2.55 15.23 9.51
N ARG A 166 1.68 14.30 9.86
CA ARG A 166 1.37 13.96 11.26
C ARG A 166 1.10 12.48 11.44
N ALA A 167 1.08 12.01 12.68
CA ALA A 167 0.58 10.69 13.00
C ALA A 167 -0.94 10.58 12.77
N LEU A 168 -1.39 9.34 12.56
CA LEU A 168 -2.80 8.96 12.54
C LEU A 168 -3.39 9.14 13.94
N ARG A 169 -4.55 9.80 14.05
CA ARG A 169 -5.23 10.02 15.35
C ARG A 169 -6.02 8.79 15.79
N SER A 170 -6.37 8.70 17.08
CA SER A 170 -7.11 7.54 17.61
C SER A 170 -8.43 7.27 16.88
N GLY A 171 -9.18 8.34 16.56
CA GLY A 171 -10.43 8.22 15.81
C GLY A 171 -10.21 7.73 14.37
N GLU A 172 -9.16 8.22 13.72
CA GLU A 172 -8.80 7.86 12.35
C GLU A 172 -8.27 6.43 12.27
N MET A 173 -7.52 5.96 13.28
CA MET A 173 -7.14 4.55 13.41
C MET A 173 -8.38 3.64 13.49
N ALA A 174 -9.37 4.01 14.30
CA ALA A 174 -10.59 3.24 14.47
C ALA A 174 -11.44 3.20 13.18
N GLU A 175 -11.45 4.30 12.44
CA GLU A 175 -12.13 4.42 11.15
C GLU A 175 -11.44 3.62 10.05
N TRP A 176 -10.11 3.65 9.98
CA TRP A 176 -9.35 3.01 8.91
C TRP A 176 -9.17 1.49 9.10
N TRP A 177 -8.96 1.05 10.36
CA TRP A 177 -8.67 -0.33 10.71
C TRP A 177 -9.60 -1.39 10.09
N PRO A 178 -10.94 -1.21 10.06
CA PRO A 178 -11.86 -2.20 9.48
C PRO A 178 -11.66 -2.45 7.98
N PHE A 179 -10.93 -1.57 7.28
CA PHE A 179 -10.71 -1.65 5.84
C PHE A 179 -9.36 -2.28 5.46
N ILE A 180 -8.50 -2.59 6.43
CA ILE A 180 -7.20 -3.21 6.19
C ILE A 180 -7.12 -4.62 6.83
N PRO A 181 -6.50 -5.60 6.16
CA PRO A 181 -6.38 -6.96 6.67
C PRO A 181 -5.13 -7.20 7.54
N PHE A 182 -4.40 -6.14 7.89
CA PHE A 182 -3.09 -6.18 8.56
C PHE A 182 -3.01 -5.19 9.72
N ASP A 183 -2.05 -5.39 10.64
CA ASP A 183 -1.74 -4.49 11.77
C ASP A 183 -1.31 -3.09 11.27
N ILE A 184 -1.67 -2.02 11.99
CA ILE A 184 -1.19 -0.66 11.66
C ILE A 184 0.26 -0.59 12.09
N GLU A 185 1.18 -0.50 11.13
CA GLU A 185 2.62 -0.51 11.37
C GLU A 185 3.27 0.81 10.96
N GLU A 186 4.15 1.34 11.81
CA GLU A 186 4.99 2.49 11.50
C GLU A 186 6.19 2.09 10.62
N PRO A 187 6.76 2.99 9.79
CA PRO A 187 6.38 4.40 9.61
C PRO A 187 5.06 4.60 8.85
N LEU A 188 4.13 5.32 9.47
CA LEU A 188 2.83 5.64 8.88
C LEU A 188 2.43 7.07 9.22
N TYR A 189 1.99 7.79 8.20
CA TYR A 189 1.70 9.22 8.29
C TYR A 189 0.34 9.55 7.68
N VAL A 190 -0.21 10.66 8.14
CA VAL A 190 -1.28 11.37 7.45
C VAL A 190 -0.69 12.63 6.84
N VAL A 191 -0.78 12.74 5.52
CA VAL A 191 -0.51 13.97 4.77
C VAL A 191 -1.84 14.70 4.61
N GLU A 192 -2.06 15.72 5.43
CA GLU A 192 -3.30 16.53 5.44
C GLU A 192 -3.04 17.86 4.74
N THR A 193 -3.83 18.16 3.71
CA THR A 193 -3.74 19.43 2.98
C THR A 193 -4.20 20.60 3.86
N GLU A 194 -3.69 21.80 3.61
CA GLU A 194 -3.98 22.99 4.46
C GLU A 194 -5.48 23.35 4.51
N GLY A 195 -6.22 23.20 3.40
CA GLY A 195 -7.67 23.37 3.35
C GLY A 195 -8.46 22.14 3.83
N GLY A 196 -7.74 21.09 4.23
CA GLY A 196 -8.29 19.84 4.71
C GLY A 196 -9.05 19.05 3.65
N ARG A 197 -8.92 19.34 2.34
CA ARG A 197 -9.59 18.55 1.30
C ARG A 197 -9.19 17.08 1.33
N TYR A 198 -7.92 16.78 1.57
CA TYR A 198 -7.37 15.43 1.61
C TYR A 198 -6.69 15.12 2.94
N ARG A 199 -6.73 13.85 3.34
CA ARG A 199 -6.05 13.23 4.48
C ARG A 199 -5.51 11.88 4.02
N LEU A 200 -4.40 11.96 3.31
CA LEU A 200 -3.79 10.80 2.65
C LEU A 200 -3.03 10.00 3.70
N ILE A 201 -3.38 8.74 3.89
CA ILE A 201 -2.60 7.81 4.70
C ILE A 201 -1.44 7.32 3.83
N VAL A 202 -0.22 7.46 4.33
CA VAL A 202 1.01 7.08 3.66
C VAL A 202 1.77 6.13 4.56
N SER A 203 1.88 4.86 4.16
CA SER A 203 2.71 3.88 4.84
C SER A 203 4.04 3.75 4.09
N CYS A 204 5.13 3.87 4.83
CA CYS A 204 6.48 3.72 4.33
C CYS A 204 7.15 2.50 4.98
N ASN A 205 8.17 1.93 4.33
CA ASN A 205 9.10 1.02 5.01
C ASN A 205 10.12 1.81 5.87
N ARG A 206 11.07 1.11 6.50
CA ARG A 206 12.09 1.72 7.36
C ARG A 206 13.12 2.53 6.57
N GLU A 207 13.27 2.23 5.30
CA GLU A 207 14.12 2.94 4.34
C GLU A 207 13.46 4.22 3.81
N GLY A 208 12.16 4.42 4.08
CA GLY A 208 11.38 5.59 3.71
C GLY A 208 10.58 5.48 2.42
N GLU A 209 10.58 4.31 1.79
CA GLU A 209 9.87 4.07 0.54
C GLU A 209 8.37 3.89 0.81
N ILE A 210 7.52 4.59 0.05
CA ILE A 210 6.07 4.48 0.10
C ILE A 210 5.64 3.16 -0.52
N GLY A 211 4.98 2.31 0.28
CA GLY A 211 4.43 1.03 -0.17
C GLY A 211 2.90 1.01 -0.22
N THR A 212 2.22 1.85 0.58
CA THR A 212 0.75 1.90 0.62
C THR A 212 0.22 3.33 0.72
N LEU A 213 -0.85 3.62 -0.02
CA LEU A 213 -1.63 4.86 0.05
C LEU A 213 -3.11 4.58 0.35
N ASP A 214 -3.72 5.39 1.20
CA ASP A 214 -5.18 5.48 1.36
C ASP A 214 -5.65 6.94 1.54
N GLU A 215 -6.96 7.18 1.59
CA GLU A 215 -7.52 8.50 1.86
C GLU A 215 -8.69 8.38 2.84
N LEU A 216 -8.51 8.94 4.05
CA LEU A 216 -9.49 8.83 5.13
C LEU A 216 -10.86 9.40 4.74
N LYS A 217 -10.91 10.54 4.04
CA LYS A 217 -12.19 11.19 3.72
C LYS A 217 -12.98 10.49 2.62
N ALA A 218 -12.37 9.53 1.93
CA ALA A 218 -13.03 8.71 0.92
C ALA A 218 -13.53 7.37 1.48
N LEU A 219 -13.24 7.05 2.74
CA LEU A 219 -13.78 5.88 3.42
C LEU A 219 -15.30 6.02 3.63
N PRO A 220 -16.06 4.92 3.62
CA PRO A 220 -17.47 4.97 3.99
C PRO A 220 -17.62 5.43 5.44
N VAL A 221 -18.53 6.39 5.66
CA VAL A 221 -18.96 6.75 7.01
C VAL A 221 -19.68 5.53 7.60
N THR A 222 -19.05 4.86 8.55
CA THR A 222 -19.67 3.82 9.36
C THR A 222 -20.37 4.49 10.54
N TYR A 223 -21.70 4.42 10.58
CA TYR A 223 -22.53 4.94 11.68
C TYR A 223 -22.71 3.91 12.78
#